data_AF-A0A2A6E4L1-F1
#
_entry.id   AF-A0A2A6E4L1-F1
#
_cell.length_a   1.000
_cell.length_b   1.000
_cell.length_c   1.000
_cell.angle_alpha   90.00
_cell.angle_beta   90.00
_cell.angle_gamma   90.00
#
_symmetry.space_group_name_H-M   'P 1'
#
loop_
_entity.id
_entity.type
_entity.pdbx_description
1 polymer ?
#
loop_
_entity_poly.entity_id
_entity_poly.type
_entity_poly.pdbx_seq_one_letter_code
_entity_poly.pdbx_strand_id
1 'polypeptide(L)'
;YQLLKETDHAETVQVIYDEKEVSLREILLYYFRVIDPLSINQQGNDRGRQYRTGIYYQDEADLPAIYTVVQEQERMLGRKIAVEVEQLRHYILAEDYHQDYLRKNPSGYCHIDVTDADKPLIDAANYEKPSQEVLKASLSEESYRVTQEAATEAPFTNAYDQTFEEGI
;
A
#
# COMPACT_ATOMS: atom_id res chain seq x y z
N TYR A 1 -7.12 -6.17 -26.03
CA TYR A 1 -8.29 -6.43 -25.16
C TYR A 1 -9.34 -7.39 -25.74
N GLN A 2 -9.55 -7.46 -27.06
CA GLN A 2 -10.63 -8.29 -27.63
C GLN A 2 -10.48 -9.80 -27.36
N LEU A 3 -9.25 -10.28 -27.15
CA LEU A 3 -8.95 -11.69 -26.83
C LEU A 3 -8.86 -11.99 -25.32
N LEU A 4 -9.01 -10.99 -24.45
CA LEU A 4 -8.73 -11.17 -23.01
C LEU A 4 -9.69 -12.18 -22.37
N LYS A 5 -10.94 -12.24 -22.86
CA LYS A 5 -11.94 -13.26 -22.47
C LYS A 5 -11.71 -14.65 -23.11
N GLU A 6 -10.93 -14.71 -24.19
CA GLU A 6 -10.59 -15.94 -24.91
C GLU A 6 -9.29 -16.58 -24.36
N THR A 7 -8.53 -15.80 -23.59
CA THR A 7 -7.32 -16.22 -22.90
C THR A 7 -7.54 -16.24 -21.38
N ASP A 8 -6.55 -16.75 -20.65
CA ASP A 8 -6.63 -16.85 -19.19
C ASP A 8 -5.86 -15.73 -18.45
N HIS A 9 -5.60 -14.63 -19.15
CA HIS A 9 -4.87 -13.48 -18.60
C HIS A 9 -5.70 -12.72 -17.56
N ALA A 10 -5.04 -12.17 -16.55
CA ALA A 10 -5.62 -11.17 -15.67
C ALA A 10 -5.37 -9.77 -16.25
N GLU A 11 -6.29 -8.85 -16.02
CA GLU A 11 -6.00 -7.43 -16.20
C GLU A 11 -5.00 -6.99 -15.13
N THR A 12 -3.90 -6.36 -15.54
CA THR A 12 -2.78 -6.09 -14.64
C THR A 12 -2.10 -4.78 -15.00
N VAL A 13 -1.83 -3.97 -13.99
CA VAL A 13 -1.04 -2.74 -14.12
C VAL A 13 0.39 -3.03 -13.74
N GLN A 14 1.35 -2.70 -14.62
CA GLN A 14 2.76 -2.72 -14.27
C GLN A 14 3.10 -1.45 -13.50
N VAL A 15 3.62 -1.61 -12.28
CA VAL A 15 4.06 -0.49 -11.43
C VAL A 15 5.58 -0.43 -11.46
N ILE A 16 6.12 0.70 -11.89
CA ILE A 16 7.55 1.02 -11.85
C ILE A 16 7.70 2.17 -10.86
N TYR A 17 8.60 2.01 -9.88
CA TYR A 17 8.73 2.94 -8.76
C TYR A 17 10.20 3.09 -8.33
N ASP A 18 10.51 4.17 -7.61
CA ASP A 18 11.79 4.37 -6.93
C ASP A 18 11.66 3.92 -5.46
N GLU A 19 12.41 2.89 -5.08
CA GLU A 19 12.43 2.31 -3.72
C GLU A 19 12.86 3.31 -2.64
N LYS A 20 13.50 4.42 -3.02
CA LYS A 20 13.90 5.50 -2.11
C LYS A 20 12.76 6.46 -1.79
N GLU A 21 11.73 6.51 -2.62
CA GLU A 21 10.58 7.39 -2.45
C GLU A 21 9.35 6.63 -1.93
N VAL A 22 9.15 5.38 -2.37
CA VAL A 22 8.05 4.54 -1.93
C VAL A 22 8.50 3.08 -1.80
N SER A 23 8.16 2.46 -0.68
CA SER A 23 8.46 1.05 -0.45
C SER A 23 7.45 0.12 -1.12
N LEU A 24 7.87 -1.12 -1.44
CA LEU A 24 6.95 -2.17 -1.90
C LEU A 24 5.80 -2.37 -0.91
N ARG A 25 6.07 -2.28 0.39
CA ARG A 25 5.06 -2.38 1.44
C ARG A 25 3.95 -1.34 1.25
N GLU A 26 4.30 -0.07 1.02
CA GLU A 26 3.33 1.00 0.82
C GLU A 26 2.48 0.77 -0.44
N ILE A 27 3.10 0.36 -1.54
CA ILE A 27 2.39 0.00 -2.78
C ILE A 27 1.36 -1.10 -2.52
N LEU A 28 1.74 -2.15 -1.78
CA LEU A 28 0.84 -3.25 -1.43
C LEU A 28 -0.30 -2.80 -0.50
N LEU A 29 -0.04 -1.90 0.45
CA LEU A 29 -1.08 -1.34 1.31
C LEU A 29 -2.09 -0.51 0.51
N TYR A 30 -1.63 0.28 -0.47
CA TYR A 30 -2.52 0.97 -1.40
C TYR A 30 -3.31 0.00 -2.29
N TYR A 31 -2.67 -1.08 -2.76
CA TYR A 31 -3.36 -2.13 -3.50
C TYR A 31 -4.51 -2.73 -2.69
N PHE A 32 -4.25 -3.16 -1.44
CA PHE A 32 -5.28 -3.74 -0.56
C PHE A 32 -6.38 -2.76 -0.16
N ARG A 33 -6.11 -1.46 -0.19
CA ARG A 33 -7.11 -0.43 0.09
C ARG A 33 -8.22 -0.36 -0.98
N VAL A 34 -7.87 -0.62 -2.24
CA VAL A 34 -8.78 -0.37 -3.38
C VAL A 34 -9.43 -1.63 -3.94
N ILE A 35 -9.12 -2.81 -3.41
CA ILE A 35 -9.71 -4.09 -3.81
C ILE A 35 -10.56 -4.70 -2.70
N ASP A 36 -11.47 -5.60 -3.08
CA ASP A 36 -11.99 -6.62 -2.16
C ASP A 36 -11.08 -7.86 -2.22
N PRO A 37 -10.24 -8.13 -1.20
CA PRO A 37 -9.30 -9.25 -1.21
C PRO A 37 -9.97 -10.60 -0.95
N LEU A 38 -11.24 -10.64 -0.56
CA LEU A 38 -11.99 -11.89 -0.34
C LEU A 38 -12.76 -12.34 -1.59
N SER A 39 -12.95 -11.43 -2.55
CA SER A 39 -13.70 -11.69 -3.78
C SER A 39 -12.90 -12.55 -4.75
N ILE A 40 -13.58 -13.53 -5.36
CA ILE A 40 -13.00 -14.45 -6.34
C ILE A 40 -13.52 -14.08 -7.73
N ASN A 41 -12.60 -13.77 -8.67
CA ASN A 41 -12.91 -13.47 -10.07
C ASN A 41 -13.95 -12.34 -10.25
N GLN A 42 -13.95 -11.35 -9.35
CA GLN A 42 -14.85 -10.20 -9.39
C GLN A 42 -14.27 -9.04 -8.60
N GLN A 43 -14.38 -7.81 -9.12
CA GLN A 43 -14.14 -6.56 -8.40
C GLN A 43 -15.25 -5.56 -8.75
N GLY A 44 -15.99 -5.08 -7.74
CA GLY A 44 -17.19 -4.27 -7.98
C GLY A 44 -18.20 -4.97 -8.91
N ASN A 45 -18.52 -4.31 -10.03
CA ASN A 45 -19.43 -4.85 -11.05
C ASN A 45 -18.72 -5.70 -12.13
N ASP A 46 -17.39 -5.71 -12.14
CA ASP A 46 -16.59 -6.42 -13.15
C ASP A 46 -16.44 -7.88 -12.74
N ARG A 47 -16.90 -8.81 -13.59
CA ARG A 47 -16.98 -10.25 -13.31
C ARG A 47 -16.28 -11.08 -14.39
N GLY A 48 -15.47 -12.03 -13.94
CA GLY A 48 -14.70 -12.93 -14.79
C GLY A 48 -13.29 -13.14 -14.28
N ARG A 49 -12.65 -14.21 -14.78
CA ARG A 49 -11.28 -14.58 -14.39
C ARG A 49 -10.25 -13.51 -14.70
N GLN A 50 -10.51 -12.67 -15.69
CA GLN A 50 -9.67 -11.53 -16.00
C GLN A 50 -9.64 -10.45 -14.91
N TYR A 51 -10.63 -10.43 -14.00
CA TYR A 51 -10.71 -9.49 -12.86
C TYR A 51 -10.34 -10.15 -11.53
N ARG A 52 -9.63 -11.28 -11.56
CA ARG A 52 -9.08 -11.88 -10.34
C ARG A 52 -8.03 -10.96 -9.73
N THR A 53 -7.95 -10.95 -8.41
CA THR A 53 -6.94 -10.20 -7.66
C THR A 53 -5.65 -11.00 -7.61
N GLY A 54 -4.53 -10.36 -7.88
CA GLY A 54 -3.23 -11.03 -7.93
C GLY A 54 -2.06 -10.06 -7.78
N ILE A 55 -0.99 -10.54 -7.15
CA ILE A 55 0.30 -9.87 -7.03
C ILE A 55 1.30 -10.72 -7.82
N TYR A 56 1.85 -10.15 -8.89
CA TYR A 56 2.76 -10.85 -9.80
C TYR A 56 4.16 -10.27 -9.69
N TYR A 57 5.11 -11.04 -9.16
CA TYR A 57 6.48 -10.59 -8.92
C TYR A 57 7.43 -11.05 -10.04
N GLN A 58 8.50 -10.28 -10.27
CA GLN A 58 9.60 -10.66 -11.16
C GLN A 58 10.82 -11.13 -10.37
N ASP A 59 11.14 -10.45 -9.27
CA ASP A 59 12.24 -10.77 -8.37
C ASP A 59 11.74 -11.57 -7.16
N GLU A 60 12.40 -12.68 -6.84
CA GLU A 60 12.09 -13.47 -5.64
C GLU A 60 12.48 -12.73 -4.35
N ALA A 61 13.36 -11.72 -4.43
CA ALA A 61 13.71 -10.86 -3.30
C ALA A 61 12.51 -10.08 -2.74
N ASP A 62 11.44 -9.89 -3.51
CA ASP A 62 10.22 -9.21 -3.10
C ASP A 62 9.29 -10.10 -2.24
N LEU A 63 9.44 -11.43 -2.34
CA LEU A 63 8.55 -12.39 -1.70
C LEU A 63 8.38 -12.19 -0.18
N PRO A 64 9.44 -11.93 0.61
CA PRO A 64 9.29 -11.68 2.04
C PRO A 64 8.35 -10.50 2.32
N ALA A 65 8.54 -9.37 1.62
CA ALA A 65 7.70 -8.18 1.80
C ALA A 65 6.25 -8.43 1.38
N ILE A 66 6.04 -9.11 0.24
CA ILE A 66 4.71 -9.48 -0.24
C ILE A 66 3.98 -10.36 0.77
N TYR A 67 4.63 -11.43 1.25
CA TYR A 67 4.01 -12.34 2.20
C TYR A 67 3.77 -11.70 3.56
N THR A 68 4.63 -10.80 4.03
CA THR A 68 4.38 -10.03 5.26
C THR A 68 3.07 -9.26 5.14
N VAL A 69 2.86 -8.48 4.08
CA VAL A 69 1.62 -7.70 3.91
C VAL A 69 0.41 -8.61 3.74
N VAL A 70 0.50 -9.66 2.94
CA VAL A 70 -0.60 -10.64 2.75
C VAL A 70 -1.02 -11.25 4.10
N GLN A 71 -0.06 -11.71 4.91
CA GLN A 71 -0.36 -12.32 6.21
C GLN A 71 -0.97 -11.32 7.20
N GLU A 72 -0.52 -10.07 7.18
CA GLU A 72 -1.13 -9.01 7.98
C GLU A 72 -2.60 -8.79 7.59
N GLN A 73 -2.90 -8.75 6.29
CA GLN A 73 -4.28 -8.61 5.80
C GLN A 73 -5.15 -9.81 6.19
N GLU A 74 -4.64 -11.03 6.02
CA GLU A 74 -5.34 -12.25 6.47
C GLU A 74 -5.62 -12.22 7.97
N ARG A 75 -4.66 -11.75 8.78
CA ARG A 75 -4.82 -11.61 10.23
C ARG A 75 -5.86 -10.56 10.59
N MET A 76 -5.86 -9.42 9.92
CA MET A 76 -6.86 -8.35 10.12
C MET A 76 -8.27 -8.81 9.76
N LEU A 77 -8.41 -9.61 8.70
CA LEU A 77 -9.70 -10.15 8.24
C LEU A 77 -10.12 -11.42 9.00
N GLY A 78 -9.22 -12.05 9.75
CA GLY A 78 -9.45 -13.30 10.48
C GLY A 78 -9.66 -14.52 9.58
N ARG A 79 -9.27 -14.44 8.30
CA ARG A 79 -9.44 -15.51 7.30
C ARG A 79 -8.49 -15.32 6.12
N LYS A 80 -8.31 -16.40 5.35
CA LYS A 80 -7.52 -16.34 4.11
C LYS A 80 -8.17 -15.45 3.05
N ILE A 81 -7.32 -14.74 2.33
CA ILE A 81 -7.70 -13.91 1.17
C ILE A 81 -7.67 -14.73 -0.13
N ALA A 82 -8.36 -14.22 -1.15
CA ALA A 82 -8.41 -14.82 -2.49
C ALA A 82 -7.30 -14.32 -3.43
N VAL A 83 -6.52 -13.32 -3.01
CA VAL A 83 -5.43 -12.73 -3.81
C VAL A 83 -4.35 -13.78 -4.08
N GLU A 84 -4.06 -14.04 -5.35
CA GLU A 84 -2.97 -14.94 -5.74
C GLU A 84 -1.60 -14.23 -5.67
N VAL A 85 -0.56 -14.96 -5.30
CA VAL A 85 0.83 -14.46 -5.33
C VAL A 85 1.62 -15.42 -6.21
N GLU A 86 1.97 -15.00 -7.42
CA GLU A 86 2.63 -15.85 -8.41
C GLU A 86 3.79 -15.13 -9.12
N GLN A 87 4.77 -15.89 -9.60
CA GLN A 87 5.81 -15.34 -10.47
C GLN A 87 5.21 -14.92 -11.80
N LEU A 88 5.52 -13.71 -12.27
CA LEU A 88 5.07 -13.18 -13.55
C LEU A 88 5.67 -14.00 -14.69
N ARG A 89 4.82 -14.69 -15.45
CA ARG A 89 5.25 -15.52 -16.60
C ARG A 89 5.24 -14.75 -17.92
N HIS A 90 4.17 -14.00 -18.16
CA HIS A 90 3.97 -13.21 -19.37
C HIS A 90 3.22 -11.93 -19.02
N TYR A 91 3.64 -10.82 -19.64
CA TYR A 91 2.94 -9.55 -19.59
C TYR A 91 2.72 -9.06 -21.02
N ILE A 92 1.46 -8.94 -21.43
CA ILE A 92 1.09 -8.44 -22.76
C ILE A 92 0.57 -7.03 -22.57
N LEU A 93 1.31 -6.06 -23.09
CA LEU A 93 0.93 -4.65 -23.00
C LEU A 93 -0.40 -4.42 -23.72
N ALA A 94 -1.35 -3.81 -23.00
CA ALA A 94 -2.63 -3.42 -23.58
C ALA A 94 -2.46 -2.31 -24.62
N GLU A 95 -3.40 -2.23 -25.56
CA GLU A 95 -3.42 -1.22 -26.62
C GLU A 95 -3.41 0.22 -26.06
N ASP A 96 -2.88 1.17 -26.83
CA ASP A 96 -2.75 2.59 -26.43
C ASP A 96 -4.06 3.23 -25.94
N TYR A 97 -5.20 2.72 -26.39
CA TYR A 97 -6.51 3.16 -25.91
C TYR A 97 -6.68 2.99 -24.39
N HIS A 98 -6.14 1.91 -23.83
CA HIS A 98 -6.25 1.58 -22.40
C HIS A 98 -5.20 2.27 -21.53
N GLN A 99 -4.07 2.67 -22.12
CA GLN A 99 -3.02 3.40 -21.41
C GLN A 99 -3.52 4.79 -21.01
N ASP A 100 -3.34 5.18 -19.75
CA ASP A 100 -3.85 6.46 -19.21
C ASP A 100 -5.35 6.69 -19.49
N TYR A 101 -6.16 5.64 -19.47
CA TYR A 101 -7.56 5.68 -19.90
C TYR A 101 -8.37 6.77 -19.18
N LEU A 102 -8.28 6.89 -17.85
CA LEU A 102 -9.01 7.89 -17.07
C LEU A 102 -8.48 9.33 -17.29
N ARG A 103 -7.22 9.49 -17.68
CA ARG A 103 -6.69 10.80 -18.10
C ARG A 103 -7.28 11.22 -19.44
N LYS A 104 -7.42 10.28 -20.38
CA LYS A 104 -8.02 10.50 -21.71
C LYS A 104 -9.54 10.65 -21.64
N ASN A 105 -10.17 9.97 -20.68
CA ASN A 105 -11.62 9.93 -20.48
C ASN A 105 -11.94 10.22 -19.01
N PRO A 106 -11.98 11.49 -18.58
CA PRO A 106 -12.16 11.85 -17.17
C PRO A 106 -13.49 11.37 -16.55
N SER A 107 -14.52 11.13 -17.38
CA SER A 107 -15.80 10.54 -16.97
C SER A 107 -15.90 9.05 -17.27
N GLY A 108 -14.77 8.40 -17.57
CA GLY A 108 -14.70 6.97 -17.83
C GLY A 108 -15.08 6.15 -16.59
N TYR A 109 -15.47 4.90 -16.81
CA TYR A 109 -15.81 4.00 -15.71
C TYR A 109 -14.57 3.73 -14.84
N CYS A 110 -14.74 3.86 -13.52
CA CYS A 110 -13.77 3.47 -12.51
C CYS A 110 -14.54 2.93 -11.30
N HIS A 111 -14.21 1.73 -10.82
CA HIS A 111 -14.78 1.21 -9.58
C HIS A 111 -14.04 1.72 -8.33
N ILE A 112 -12.87 2.34 -8.51
CA ILE A 112 -12.00 2.87 -7.45
C ILE A 112 -12.28 4.37 -7.28
N ASP A 113 -12.40 4.83 -6.02
CA ASP A 113 -12.33 6.26 -5.71
C ASP A 113 -10.88 6.73 -5.82
N VAL A 114 -10.53 7.40 -6.92
CA VAL A 114 -9.16 7.87 -7.17
C VAL A 114 -8.66 8.89 -6.13
N THR A 115 -9.56 9.50 -5.35
CA THR A 115 -9.17 10.41 -4.25
C THR A 115 -8.59 9.67 -3.04
N ASP A 116 -8.72 8.35 -2.98
CA ASP A 116 -8.08 7.55 -1.94
C ASP A 116 -6.56 7.59 -2.00
N ALA A 117 -5.96 7.92 -3.14
CA ALA A 117 -4.52 8.12 -3.27
C ALA A 117 -4.00 9.23 -2.35
N ASP A 118 -4.78 10.32 -2.18
CA ASP A 118 -4.39 11.50 -1.40
C ASP A 118 -4.64 11.34 0.11
N LYS A 119 -5.38 10.30 0.51
CA LYS A 119 -5.75 10.05 1.90
C LYS A 119 -4.69 9.16 2.56
N PRO A 120 -4.30 9.40 3.82
CA PRO A 120 -3.29 8.58 4.51
C PRO A 120 -3.72 7.12 4.62
N LEU A 121 -2.76 6.20 4.56
CA LEU A 121 -2.98 4.76 4.78
C LEU A 121 -3.26 4.42 6.25
N ILE A 122 -2.81 5.27 7.17
CA ILE A 122 -3.06 5.13 8.60
C ILE A 122 -4.39 5.78 8.98
N ASP A 123 -5.06 5.21 9.97
CA ASP A 123 -6.18 5.87 10.60
C ASP A 123 -5.67 6.99 11.51
N ALA A 124 -5.80 8.23 11.02
CA ALA A 124 -5.37 9.42 11.74
C ALA A 124 -6.04 9.57 13.12
N ALA A 125 -7.22 8.97 13.34
CA ALA A 125 -7.88 8.98 14.64
C ALA A 125 -7.09 8.24 15.73
N ASN A 126 -6.22 7.30 15.35
CA ASN A 126 -5.33 6.63 16.31
C ASN A 126 -4.14 7.49 16.74
N TYR A 127 -3.93 8.65 16.10
CA TYR A 127 -2.76 9.51 16.30
C TYR A 127 -3.17 10.96 16.58
N GLU A 128 -4.23 11.15 17.38
CA GLU A 128 -4.66 12.49 17.79
C GLU A 128 -3.59 13.20 18.62
N LYS A 129 -3.22 14.41 18.21
CA LYS A 129 -2.24 15.22 18.94
C LYS A 129 -2.82 15.66 20.30
N PRO A 130 -2.19 15.30 21.44
CA PRO A 130 -2.63 15.76 22.75
C PRO A 130 -2.49 17.29 22.91
N SER A 131 -3.22 17.85 23.87
CA SER A 131 -3.11 19.29 24.18
C SER A 131 -1.72 19.65 24.70
N GLN A 132 -1.36 20.93 24.58
CA GLN A 132 -0.05 21.41 25.06
C GLN A 132 0.14 21.17 26.56
N GLU A 133 -0.93 21.26 27.35
CA GLU A 133 -0.91 20.97 28.78
C GLU A 133 -0.59 19.50 29.06
N VAL A 134 -1.23 18.59 28.31
CA VAL A 134 -0.98 17.14 28.42
C VAL A 134 0.46 16.84 28.00
N LEU A 135 0.92 17.37 26.86
CA LEU A 135 2.28 17.17 26.38
C LEU A 135 3.33 17.66 27.38
N LYS A 136 3.11 18.82 28.00
CA LYS A 136 4.04 19.38 29.00
C LYS A 136 4.09 18.56 30.28
N ALA A 137 3.01 17.87 30.63
CA ALA A 137 2.93 17.01 31.81
C ALA A 137 3.46 15.59 31.54
N SER A 138 3.34 15.07 30.31
CA SER A 138 3.71 13.70 29.96
C SER A 138 5.13 13.54 29.41
N LEU A 139 5.64 14.55 28.70
CA LEU A 139 6.98 14.50 28.10
C LEU A 139 8.05 14.90 29.11
N SER A 140 9.27 14.40 28.90
CA SER A 140 10.45 14.97 29.55
C SER A 140 10.66 16.41 29.06
N GLU A 141 11.41 17.21 29.84
CA GLU A 141 11.74 18.58 29.45
C GLU A 141 12.45 18.63 28.09
N GLU A 142 13.42 17.74 27.86
CA GLU A 142 14.13 17.66 26.58
C GLU A 142 13.19 17.28 25.43
N SER A 143 12.37 16.23 25.58
CA SER A 143 11.43 15.81 24.55
C SER A 143 10.39 16.89 24.23
N TYR A 144 9.90 17.62 25.24
CA TYR A 144 8.99 18.74 25.03
C TYR A 144 9.67 19.87 24.24
N ARG A 145 10.88 20.27 24.63
CA ARG A 145 11.63 21.33 23.94
C ARG A 145 11.97 20.96 22.50
N VAL A 146 12.41 19.71 22.27
CA VAL A 146 12.71 19.22 20.91
C VAL A 146 11.46 19.21 20.04
N THR A 147 10.36 18.62 20.54
CA THR A 147 9.15 18.40 19.72
C THR A 147 8.24 19.63 19.60
N GLN A 148 8.19 20.52 20.60
CA GLN A 148 7.27 21.67 20.62
C GLN A 148 7.97 23.03 20.48
N GLU A 149 9.28 23.13 20.76
CA GLU A 149 10.03 24.40 20.74
C GLU A 149 11.21 24.39 19.74
N ALA A 150 11.29 23.36 18.89
CA ALA A 150 12.35 23.18 17.89
C ALA A 150 13.77 23.22 18.47
N ALA A 151 13.94 22.79 19.72
CA ALA A 151 15.27 22.58 20.29
C ALA A 151 15.96 21.36 19.65
N THR A 152 17.26 21.24 19.88
CA THR A 152 18.05 20.06 19.48
C THR A 152 18.72 19.52 20.73
N GLU A 153 18.60 18.22 20.95
CA GLU A 153 19.31 17.51 22.03
C GLU A 153 20.83 17.55 21.81
N ALA A 154 21.60 17.27 22.85
CA ALA A 154 23.05 17.21 22.73
C ALA A 154 23.50 15.95 21.95
N PRO A 155 24.63 16.00 21.23
CA PRO A 155 25.16 14.82 20.56
C PRO A 155 25.44 13.68 21.53
N PHE A 156 25.09 12.45 21.14
CA PHE A 156 25.35 11.21 21.88
C PHE A 156 24.67 11.09 23.25
N THR A 157 23.64 11.90 23.53
CA THR A 157 22.90 11.83 24.80
C THR A 157 21.58 11.09 24.72
N ASN A 158 21.02 10.90 23.53
CA ASN A 158 19.76 10.20 23.34
C ASN A 158 19.88 8.70 23.62
N ALA A 159 18.85 8.10 24.22
CA ALA A 159 18.81 6.67 24.50
C ALA A 159 18.90 5.80 23.23
N TYR A 160 18.47 6.33 22.09
CA TYR A 160 18.47 5.64 20.80
C TYR A 160 19.78 5.82 20.01
N ASP A 161 20.71 6.68 20.45
CA ASP A 161 21.96 6.97 19.71
C ASP A 161 22.82 5.72 19.44
N GLN A 162 22.83 4.76 20.39
CA GLN A 162 23.59 3.51 20.29
C GLN A 162 22.67 2.28 20.19
N THR A 163 21.40 2.46 19.82
CA THR A 163 20.43 1.37 19.71
C THR A 163 20.23 0.98 18.25
N PHE A 164 20.43 -0.30 17.96
CA PHE A 164 20.30 -0.88 16.61
C PHE A 164 19.34 -2.09 16.59
N GLU A 165 18.49 -2.18 17.61
CA GLU A 165 17.47 -3.22 17.68
C GLU A 165 16.39 -2.99 16.60
N GLU A 166 15.87 -4.07 16.03
CA GLU A 166 14.79 -4.00 15.05
C GLU A 166 13.47 -3.56 15.70
N GLY A 167 12.78 -2.58 15.11
CA GLY A 167 11.47 -2.13 15.56
C GLY A 167 11.00 -0.83 14.90
N ILE A 168 9.74 -0.47 15.19
CA ILE A 168 9.11 0.85 15.01
C ILE A 168 8.22 1.14 16.22
#